data_AF-A0A6M2CXU0-F1
#
_entry.id   AF-A0A6M2CXU0-F1
#
_cell.length_a   1.000
_cell.length_b   1.000
_cell.length_c   1.000
_cell.angle_alpha   90.00
_cell.angle_beta   90.00
_cell.angle_gamma   90.00
#
_symmetry.space_group_name_H-M   'P 1'
#
loop_
_entity.id
_entity.type
_entity.pdbx_description
1 polymer ?
#
loop_
_entity_poly.entity_id
_entity_poly.type
_entity_poly.pdbx_seq_one_letter_code
_entity_poly.pdbx_strand_id
1 'polypeptide(L)'
;GRMCPVGQSELLARHLIPKLVRRCESDFIFRRICAKVVTSVRDDCPESISVVLLSALRDYRQMDWFFTDSVCTDSRFRFFLAKKLPLAQTYSSTMLLQNLIGYLASSERRRPIFYELLSGVFDCWGDKAMMKYQSEQEQKYLTSALMISVGHLKASGIDGTTADGLLPKLLHGVQSHLSSPDEWVRLYGMVTAEQFTPILHPDGPKLKFEYKPNDDIKYLLSLTDISVKSPDPDDASMTEPVSIEEEKEKTKVASETIDLDSDDDLEPFDMSHDTPHSVKKPVYLRDSMEGLLDQENREWFESCLQTVAKLIQTCTDELEDVAEELAKILLYLDDKFCLDRFVPLRQHALITLAVKSPKIVATYLTEQFYGVHLNIRQRLDILEVLALASNQLASPPTTVHPVTERTVSTMASSHWNSVVTERLKAKTRIISKGATAVATPTENRFSDVAGFFFYPLMRYYDRKENTFDLLGEDSFVLTRLIYTLGIVQDSAANCPKSVHMAHCFMEFLSALKYHTEACVRDAVLFALSVILITVPIGLLLSNDEQELVEIREWLQYVIERDPSDVCKLKAAQVLQLLCSQVNKELPVPDK
;
A
#
# COMPACT_ATOMS: atom_id res chain seq x y z
N GLY A 1 -18.31 27.74 -24.13
CA GLY A 1 -19.08 28.57 -23.18
C GLY A 1 -20.14 27.72 -22.52
N ARG A 2 -21.39 27.88 -22.93
CA ARG A 2 -22.57 27.27 -22.28
C ARG A 2 -22.71 25.74 -22.41
N MET A 3 -22.04 25.13 -23.39
CA MET A 3 -22.11 23.66 -23.59
C MET A 3 -21.38 22.87 -22.49
N CYS A 4 -20.33 23.43 -21.89
CA CYS A 4 -19.55 22.77 -20.85
C CYS A 4 -20.33 22.63 -19.51
N PRO A 5 -21.01 23.67 -18.98
CA PRO A 5 -21.83 23.53 -17.76
C PRO A 5 -23.11 22.71 -17.96
N VAL A 6 -23.54 22.44 -19.20
CA VAL A 6 -24.72 21.58 -19.51
C VAL A 6 -24.34 20.09 -19.61
N GLY A 7 -23.09 19.72 -19.26
CA GLY A 7 -22.64 18.33 -19.25
C GLY A 7 -22.22 17.77 -20.62
N GLN A 8 -22.12 18.61 -21.66
CA GLN A 8 -21.67 18.20 -23.00
C GLN A 8 -20.16 18.42 -23.24
N SER A 9 -19.37 18.47 -22.16
CA SER A 9 -17.91 18.63 -22.20
C SER A 9 -17.22 17.53 -23.00
N GLU A 10 -17.69 16.28 -22.89
CA GLU A 10 -17.11 15.12 -23.56
C GLU A 10 -17.26 15.17 -25.09
N LEU A 11 -18.38 15.69 -25.60
CA LEU A 11 -18.60 15.89 -27.04
C LEU A 11 -17.62 16.92 -27.61
N LEU A 12 -17.37 18.00 -26.86
CA LEU A 12 -16.42 19.04 -27.21
C LEU A 12 -14.98 18.48 -27.24
N ALA A 13 -14.61 17.70 -26.22
CA ALA A 13 -13.32 17.03 -26.13
C ALA A 13 -13.09 16.04 -27.27
N ARG A 14 -14.06 15.20 -27.61
CA ARG A 14 -13.90 14.16 -28.65
C ARG A 14 -13.95 14.68 -30.08
N HIS A 15 -14.83 15.63 -30.38
CA HIS A 15 -15.13 15.98 -31.79
C HIS A 15 -14.62 17.35 -32.22
N LEU A 16 -14.59 18.33 -31.31
CA LEU A 16 -14.25 19.71 -31.65
C LEU A 16 -12.77 20.00 -31.43
N ILE A 17 -12.24 19.67 -30.25
CA ILE A 17 -10.84 19.98 -29.88
C ILE A 17 -9.84 19.39 -30.90
N PRO A 18 -9.91 18.11 -31.32
CA PRO A 18 -8.96 17.56 -32.28
C PRO A 18 -8.98 18.27 -33.64
N LYS A 19 -10.16 18.74 -34.09
CA LYS A 19 -10.29 19.51 -35.33
C LYS A 19 -9.69 20.91 -35.19
N LEU A 20 -9.84 21.54 -34.03
CA LEU A 20 -9.23 22.83 -33.74
C LEU A 20 -7.70 22.73 -33.66
N VAL A 21 -7.18 21.70 -33.00
CA VAL A 21 -5.73 21.41 -32.91
C VAL A 21 -5.11 21.24 -34.30
N ARG A 22 -5.69 20.39 -35.16
CA ARG A 22 -5.21 20.20 -36.55
C ARG A 22 -5.16 21.49 -37.36
N ARG A 23 -6.16 22.38 -37.19
CA ARG A 23 -6.15 23.67 -37.90
C ARG A 23 -5.16 24.66 -37.29
N CYS A 24 -4.97 24.62 -35.98
CA CYS A 24 -3.97 25.44 -35.30
C CYS A 24 -2.55 25.04 -35.68
N GLU A 25 -2.27 23.76 -35.97
CA GLU A 25 -0.93 23.33 -36.41
C GLU A 25 -0.46 24.10 -37.64
N SER A 26 -1.30 24.29 -38.65
CA SER A 26 -0.95 24.95 -39.91
C SER A 26 -1.19 26.46 -39.96
N ASP A 27 -2.06 27.03 -39.12
CA ASP A 27 -2.53 28.42 -39.26
C ASP A 27 -2.36 29.25 -37.96
N PHE A 28 -1.41 30.19 -37.99
CA PHE A 28 -1.13 31.12 -36.88
C PHE A 28 -2.23 32.16 -36.63
N ILE A 29 -2.97 32.56 -37.66
CA ILE A 29 -4.12 33.46 -37.51
C ILE A 29 -5.23 32.70 -36.79
N PHE A 30 -5.45 31.44 -37.15
CA PHE A 30 -6.42 30.58 -36.50
C PHE A 30 -6.11 30.35 -35.02
N ARG A 31 -4.82 30.21 -34.63
CA ARG A 31 -4.41 30.21 -33.21
C ARG A 31 -4.86 31.47 -32.48
N ARG A 32 -4.64 32.64 -33.08
CA ARG A 32 -5.03 33.93 -32.48
C ARG A 32 -6.54 34.07 -32.35
N ILE A 33 -7.30 33.55 -33.32
CA ILE A 33 -8.77 33.48 -33.26
C ILE A 33 -9.20 32.55 -32.12
N CYS A 34 -8.65 31.33 -32.04
CA CYS A 34 -8.96 30.38 -30.98
C CYS A 34 -8.65 30.94 -29.59
N ALA A 35 -7.49 31.56 -29.42
CA ALA A 35 -7.12 32.23 -28.19
C ALA A 35 -8.10 33.35 -27.83
N LYS A 36 -8.49 34.18 -28.81
CA LYS A 36 -9.48 35.23 -28.56
C LYS A 36 -10.85 34.67 -28.19
N VAL A 37 -11.27 33.57 -28.82
CA VAL A 37 -12.55 32.91 -28.52
C VAL A 37 -12.57 32.34 -27.10
N VAL A 38 -11.50 31.66 -26.67
CA VAL A 38 -11.41 31.07 -25.32
C VAL A 38 -11.35 32.16 -24.25
N THR A 39 -10.59 33.23 -24.50
CA THR A 39 -10.36 34.32 -23.52
C THR A 39 -11.49 35.33 -23.45
N SER A 40 -12.33 35.42 -24.48
CA SER A 40 -13.48 36.36 -24.53
C SER A 40 -14.81 35.74 -24.07
N VAL A 41 -14.81 34.49 -23.59
CA VAL A 41 -16.01 33.87 -23.03
C VAL A 41 -16.43 34.63 -21.77
N ARG A 42 -17.68 35.11 -21.76
CA ARG A 42 -18.30 35.77 -20.60
C ARG A 42 -18.83 34.74 -19.59
N ASP A 43 -19.01 35.17 -18.34
CA ASP A 43 -19.64 34.44 -17.21
C ASP A 43 -18.76 33.31 -16.61
N ASP A 44 -19.31 32.44 -15.74
CA ASP A 44 -18.61 31.35 -15.00
C ASP A 44 -18.09 30.19 -15.88
N CYS A 45 -18.17 30.32 -17.20
CA CYS A 45 -17.77 29.30 -18.17
C CYS A 45 -16.25 29.11 -18.42
N PRO A 46 -15.32 30.05 -18.15
CA PRO A 46 -13.91 29.88 -18.51
C PRO A 46 -13.25 28.75 -17.72
N GLU A 47 -13.71 28.49 -16.49
CA GLU A 47 -13.24 27.37 -15.68
C GLU A 47 -13.53 26.03 -16.36
N SER A 48 -14.79 25.78 -16.71
CA SER A 48 -15.21 24.52 -17.35
C SER A 48 -14.54 24.29 -18.71
N ILE A 49 -14.36 25.34 -19.51
CA ILE A 49 -13.67 25.23 -20.81
C ILE A 49 -12.19 24.90 -20.61
N SER A 50 -11.55 25.51 -19.61
CA SER A 50 -10.15 25.29 -19.32
C SER A 50 -9.87 23.86 -18.87
N VAL A 51 -10.72 23.30 -18.01
CA VAL A 51 -10.62 21.87 -17.62
C VAL A 51 -10.74 20.96 -18.84
N VAL A 52 -11.69 21.24 -19.73
CA VAL A 52 -11.90 20.43 -20.95
C VAL A 52 -10.72 20.53 -21.91
N LEU A 53 -10.15 21.72 -22.11
CA LEU A 53 -8.95 21.90 -22.94
C LEU A 53 -7.75 21.20 -22.33
N LEU A 54 -7.46 21.42 -21.05
CA LEU A 54 -6.35 20.79 -20.34
C LEU A 54 -6.45 19.27 -20.32
N SER A 55 -7.66 18.70 -20.31
CA SER A 55 -7.85 17.25 -20.30
C SER A 55 -7.82 16.61 -21.69
N ALA A 56 -8.14 17.37 -22.75
CA ALA A 56 -8.28 16.85 -24.11
C ALA A 56 -7.02 17.03 -24.96
N LEU A 57 -6.16 17.99 -24.63
CA LEU A 57 -4.91 18.23 -25.35
C LEU A 57 -3.86 17.18 -24.96
N ARG A 58 -3.05 16.77 -25.94
CA ARG A 58 -2.01 15.76 -25.75
C ARG A 58 -0.65 16.35 -25.40
N ASP A 59 -0.47 17.64 -25.64
CA ASP A 59 0.80 18.35 -25.43
C ASP A 59 0.53 19.74 -24.84
N TYR A 60 1.30 20.10 -23.80
CA TYR A 60 1.23 21.39 -23.12
C TYR A 60 1.56 22.55 -24.07
N ARG A 61 2.33 22.33 -25.14
CA ARG A 61 2.61 23.37 -26.16
C ARG A 61 1.36 23.79 -26.92
N GLN A 62 0.37 22.91 -27.02
CA GLN A 62 -0.91 23.23 -27.65
C GLN A 62 -1.73 24.20 -26.80
N MET A 63 -1.48 24.26 -25.49
CA MET A 63 -2.13 25.24 -24.60
C MET A 63 -1.81 26.67 -24.99
N ASP A 64 -0.61 26.93 -25.53
CA ASP A 64 -0.24 28.27 -26.02
C ASP A 64 -1.16 28.75 -27.13
N TRP A 65 -1.73 27.84 -27.92
CA TRP A 65 -2.60 28.17 -29.04
C TRP A 65 -3.97 28.66 -28.57
N PHE A 66 -4.40 28.29 -27.36
CA PHE A 66 -5.70 28.64 -26.80
C PHE A 66 -5.63 29.67 -25.67
N PHE A 67 -4.54 29.70 -24.91
CA PHE A 67 -4.40 30.59 -23.75
C PHE A 67 -3.38 31.69 -23.95
N THR A 68 -2.40 31.56 -24.84
CA THR A 68 -1.33 32.57 -25.06
C THR A 68 -0.75 33.06 -23.72
N ASP A 69 -0.72 34.36 -23.42
CA ASP A 69 -0.29 34.91 -22.13
C ASP A 69 -1.47 35.37 -21.24
N SER A 70 -2.64 34.78 -21.41
CA SER A 70 -3.87 35.24 -20.73
C SER A 70 -3.78 35.21 -19.21
N VAL A 71 -2.95 34.30 -18.67
CA VAL A 71 -2.68 34.20 -17.23
C VAL A 71 -1.88 35.39 -16.69
N CYS A 72 -1.14 36.09 -17.55
CA CYS A 72 -0.44 37.33 -17.19
C CYS A 72 -1.35 38.56 -17.28
N THR A 73 -2.33 38.55 -18.19
CA THR A 73 -3.18 39.71 -18.47
C THR A 73 -4.50 39.72 -17.70
N ASP A 74 -5.08 38.55 -17.40
CA ASP A 74 -6.38 38.43 -16.74
C ASP A 74 -6.23 37.73 -15.38
N SER A 75 -6.58 38.47 -14.32
CA SER A 75 -6.48 37.99 -12.93
C SER A 75 -7.38 36.77 -12.65
N ARG A 76 -8.46 36.60 -13.40
CA ARG A 76 -9.36 35.43 -13.26
C ARG A 76 -8.69 34.15 -13.70
N PHE A 77 -8.05 34.18 -14.88
CA PHE A 77 -7.29 33.04 -15.39
C PHE A 77 -6.07 32.76 -14.51
N ARG A 78 -5.41 33.80 -13.97
CA ARG A 78 -4.34 33.64 -12.98
C ARG A 78 -4.82 32.89 -11.74
N PHE A 79 -5.87 33.39 -11.08
CA PHE A 79 -6.39 32.76 -9.86
C PHE A 79 -6.89 31.34 -10.12
N PHE A 80 -7.62 31.14 -11.23
CA PHE A 80 -8.17 29.84 -11.57
C PHE A 80 -7.06 28.81 -11.87
N LEU A 81 -6.17 29.10 -12.82
CA LEU A 81 -5.18 28.13 -13.30
C LEU A 81 -4.01 27.93 -12.33
N ALA A 82 -3.63 28.96 -11.55
CA ALA A 82 -2.48 28.87 -10.65
C ALA A 82 -2.85 28.59 -9.18
N LYS A 83 -4.14 28.68 -8.79
CA LYS A 83 -4.58 28.41 -7.41
C LYS A 83 -5.78 27.49 -7.31
N LYS A 84 -6.92 27.86 -7.91
CA LYS A 84 -8.18 27.11 -7.70
C LYS A 84 -8.13 25.71 -8.33
N LEU A 85 -7.79 25.61 -9.61
CA LEU A 85 -7.81 24.36 -10.35
C LEU A 85 -6.83 23.30 -9.81
N PRO A 86 -5.54 23.60 -9.60
CA PRO A 86 -4.57 22.61 -9.15
C PRO A 86 -4.63 22.31 -7.64
N LEU A 87 -5.24 23.16 -6.81
CA LEU A 87 -5.22 22.98 -5.34
C LEU A 87 -6.60 22.68 -4.72
N ALA A 88 -7.71 23.07 -5.36
CA ALA A 88 -9.04 22.90 -4.77
C ALA A 88 -9.78 21.63 -5.24
N GLN A 89 -9.28 20.96 -6.28
CA GLN A 89 -9.88 19.75 -6.85
C GLN A 89 -8.81 18.77 -7.28
N THR A 90 -9.12 17.48 -7.18
CA THR A 90 -8.24 16.40 -7.60
C THR A 90 -8.80 15.71 -8.84
N TYR A 91 -7.89 15.39 -9.75
CA TYR A 91 -8.22 14.83 -11.06
C TYR A 91 -7.50 13.51 -11.24
N SER A 92 -8.20 12.50 -11.74
CA SER A 92 -7.64 11.15 -11.95
C SER A 92 -6.58 11.11 -13.05
N SER A 93 -6.62 12.05 -14.00
CA SER A 93 -5.67 12.13 -15.11
C SER A 93 -4.58 13.16 -14.84
N THR A 94 -3.32 12.74 -14.93
CA THR A 94 -2.13 13.60 -14.85
C THR A 94 -1.94 14.47 -16.09
N MET A 95 -2.63 14.19 -17.20
CA MET A 95 -2.60 14.98 -18.43
C MET A 95 -2.97 16.45 -18.17
N LEU A 96 -3.95 16.67 -17.28
CA LEU A 96 -4.36 18.01 -16.89
C LEU A 96 -3.21 18.77 -16.21
N LEU A 97 -2.50 18.11 -15.29
CA LEU A 97 -1.33 18.68 -14.60
C LEU A 97 -0.16 18.91 -15.57
N GLN A 98 0.12 17.95 -16.45
CA GLN A 98 1.20 18.07 -17.45
C GLN A 98 0.96 19.26 -18.38
N ASN A 99 -0.27 19.40 -18.90
CA ASN A 99 -0.64 20.52 -19.74
C ASN A 99 -0.62 21.86 -18.99
N LEU A 100 -1.10 21.88 -17.75
CA LEU A 100 -1.15 23.10 -16.93
C LEU A 100 0.26 23.58 -16.54
N ILE A 101 1.05 22.69 -15.94
CA ILE A 101 2.38 23.00 -15.43
C ILE A 101 3.31 23.30 -16.61
N GLY A 102 3.27 22.50 -17.67
CA GLY A 102 4.08 22.77 -18.86
C GLY A 102 3.72 24.07 -19.56
N TYR A 103 2.44 24.45 -19.59
CA TYR A 103 2.02 25.76 -20.08
C TYR A 103 2.59 26.89 -19.21
N LEU A 104 2.48 26.82 -17.88
CA LEU A 104 3.03 27.86 -17.01
C LEU A 104 4.57 27.93 -17.06
N ALA A 105 5.25 26.79 -17.18
CA ALA A 105 6.70 26.71 -17.15
C ALA A 105 7.39 27.01 -18.50
N SER A 106 6.66 26.99 -19.62
CA SER A 106 7.24 27.11 -20.97
C SER A 106 7.63 28.53 -21.39
N SER A 107 7.13 29.57 -20.73
CA SER A 107 7.41 30.98 -21.08
C SER A 107 8.00 31.73 -19.90
N GLU A 108 9.05 32.51 -20.15
CA GLU A 108 9.71 33.34 -19.12
C GLU A 108 8.72 34.31 -18.44
N ARG A 109 7.75 34.85 -19.18
CA ARG A 109 6.74 35.76 -18.63
C ARG A 109 5.78 35.08 -17.66
N ARG A 110 5.58 33.76 -17.79
CA ARG A 110 4.70 32.94 -16.94
C ARG A 110 5.46 32.25 -15.81
N ARG A 111 6.78 32.16 -15.90
CA ARG A 111 7.64 31.49 -14.92
C ARG A 111 7.44 31.97 -13.46
N PRO A 112 7.22 33.27 -13.16
CA PRO A 112 6.86 33.69 -11.80
C PRO A 112 5.55 33.08 -11.28
N ILE A 113 4.59 32.83 -12.18
CA ILE A 113 3.28 32.22 -11.85
C ILE A 113 3.45 30.73 -11.63
N PHE A 114 4.31 30.08 -12.42
CA PHE A 114 4.72 28.69 -12.17
C PHE A 114 5.36 28.53 -10.78
N TYR A 115 6.26 29.45 -10.38
CA TYR A 115 6.85 29.41 -9.04
C TYR A 115 5.83 29.68 -7.93
N GLU A 116 4.87 30.59 -8.13
CA GLU A 116 3.76 30.80 -7.19
C GLU A 116 2.91 29.52 -7.03
N LEU A 117 2.59 28.84 -8.14
CA LEU A 117 1.90 27.55 -8.12
C LEU A 117 2.73 26.50 -7.37
N LEU A 118 4.00 26.34 -7.72
CA LEU A 118 4.90 25.35 -7.10
C LEU A 118 5.02 25.57 -5.59
N SER A 119 5.15 26.82 -5.16
CA SER A 119 5.14 27.20 -3.75
C SER A 119 3.82 26.79 -3.06
N GLY A 120 2.67 27.04 -3.70
CA GLY A 120 1.36 26.64 -3.19
C GLY A 120 1.17 25.11 -3.14
N VAL A 121 1.69 24.38 -4.12
CA VAL A 121 1.69 22.90 -4.10
C VAL A 121 2.54 22.39 -2.95
N PHE A 122 3.73 22.96 -2.71
CA PHE A 122 4.54 22.58 -1.54
C PHE A 122 3.85 22.88 -0.21
N ASP A 123 3.15 24.00 -0.09
CA ASP A 123 2.41 24.34 1.12
C ASP A 123 1.27 23.33 1.38
N CYS A 124 0.47 23.00 0.36
CA CYS A 124 -0.61 22.02 0.49
C CYS A 124 -0.10 20.59 0.68
N TRP A 125 0.99 20.22 0.00
CA TRP A 125 1.61 18.91 0.09
C TRP A 125 2.25 18.70 1.47
N GLY A 126 2.98 19.71 1.97
CA GLY A 126 3.71 19.64 3.24
C GLY A 126 2.87 19.87 4.50
N ASP A 127 1.59 20.23 4.38
CA ASP A 127 0.70 20.48 5.52
C ASP A 127 0.31 19.17 6.23
N LYS A 128 0.83 19.00 7.45
CA LYS A 128 0.59 17.83 8.30
C LYS A 128 -0.88 17.62 8.67
N ALA A 129 -1.67 18.69 8.78
CA ALA A 129 -3.10 18.56 9.05
C ALA A 129 -3.84 18.02 7.84
N MET A 130 -3.51 18.51 6.63
CA MET A 130 -4.13 18.04 5.38
C MET A 130 -3.71 16.61 5.05
N MET A 131 -2.45 16.25 5.25
CA MET A 131 -1.96 14.87 5.08
C MET A 131 -2.76 13.83 5.87
N LYS A 132 -3.26 14.18 7.07
CA LYS A 132 -4.04 13.26 7.92
C LYS A 132 -5.42 12.92 7.33
N TYR A 133 -6.00 13.82 6.55
CA TYR A 133 -7.38 13.69 6.04
C TYR A 133 -7.45 13.48 4.52
N GLN A 134 -6.34 13.66 3.80
CA GLN A 134 -6.30 13.46 2.35
C GLN A 134 -6.24 11.97 1.99
N SER A 135 -6.96 11.61 0.95
CA SER A 135 -6.89 10.27 0.36
C SER A 135 -5.57 10.08 -0.40
N GLU A 136 -5.22 8.81 -0.62
CA GLU A 136 -4.04 8.43 -1.42
C GLU A 136 -4.05 9.05 -2.82
N GLN A 137 -5.22 9.16 -3.45
CA GLN A 137 -5.37 9.79 -4.77
C GLN A 137 -5.02 11.28 -4.74
N GLU A 138 -5.38 12.00 -3.68
CA GLU A 138 -5.11 13.43 -3.54
C GLU A 138 -3.63 13.69 -3.28
N GLN A 139 -3.02 12.88 -2.41
CA GLN A 139 -1.58 12.92 -2.15
C GLN A 139 -0.76 12.54 -3.39
N LYS A 140 -1.18 11.52 -4.13
CA LYS A 140 -0.59 11.14 -5.42
C LYS A 140 -0.72 12.24 -6.45
N TYR A 141 -1.85 12.96 -6.49
CA TYR A 141 -2.08 14.08 -7.39
C TYR A 141 -1.13 15.26 -7.10
N LEU A 142 -0.98 15.67 -5.84
CA LEU A 142 -0.03 16.71 -5.44
C LEU A 142 1.42 16.30 -5.71
N THR A 143 1.78 15.05 -5.39
CA THR A 143 3.12 14.50 -5.67
C THR A 143 3.38 14.44 -7.18
N SER A 144 2.39 14.09 -8.00
CA SER A 144 2.49 14.12 -9.46
C SER A 144 2.74 15.53 -9.98
N ALA A 145 2.06 16.55 -9.44
CA ALA A 145 2.31 17.95 -9.79
C ALA A 145 3.75 18.38 -9.47
N LEU A 146 4.28 17.93 -8.33
CA LEU A 146 5.68 18.14 -7.96
C LEU A 146 6.64 17.46 -8.94
N MET A 147 6.41 16.18 -9.31
CA MET A 147 7.27 15.45 -10.25
C MET A 147 7.29 16.07 -11.66
N ILE A 148 6.14 16.53 -12.16
CA ILE A 148 6.06 17.25 -13.44
C ILE A 148 6.86 18.57 -13.36
N SER A 149 6.76 19.27 -12.22
CA SER A 149 7.51 20.50 -11.98
C SER A 149 9.03 20.28 -11.96
N VAL A 150 9.50 19.15 -11.40
CA VAL A 150 10.92 18.74 -11.45
C VAL A 150 11.42 18.68 -12.88
N GLY A 151 10.67 18.03 -13.78
CA GLY A 151 11.04 17.94 -15.19
C GLY A 151 11.30 19.33 -15.77
N HIS A 152 10.32 20.23 -15.63
CA HIS A 152 10.44 21.59 -16.15
C HIS A 152 11.57 22.40 -15.52
N LEU A 153 11.83 22.25 -14.23
CA LEU A 153 12.95 22.90 -13.55
C LEU A 153 14.32 22.37 -14.03
N LYS A 154 14.44 21.06 -14.29
CA LYS A 154 15.66 20.46 -14.88
C LYS A 154 15.94 21.05 -16.27
N ALA A 155 14.90 21.26 -17.08
CA ALA A 155 15.03 21.82 -18.42
C ALA A 155 15.29 23.33 -18.44
N SER A 156 14.71 24.08 -17.50
CA SER A 156 14.75 25.54 -17.52
C SER A 156 15.78 26.20 -16.61
N GLY A 157 16.29 25.46 -15.63
CA GLY A 157 17.01 26.02 -14.49
C GLY A 157 16.09 26.79 -13.54
N ILE A 158 16.64 27.13 -12.38
CA ILE A 158 16.02 27.94 -11.33
C ILE A 158 17.00 29.02 -10.88
N ASP A 159 16.50 30.21 -10.56
CA ASP A 159 17.28 31.29 -9.97
C ASP A 159 17.53 31.04 -8.47
N GLY A 160 18.72 31.39 -7.98
CA GLY A 160 19.12 31.14 -6.59
C GLY A 160 18.15 31.74 -5.56
N THR A 161 17.61 32.93 -5.83
CA THR A 161 16.62 33.59 -4.95
C THR A 161 15.32 32.80 -4.80
N THR A 162 14.82 32.22 -5.88
CA THR A 162 13.61 31.38 -5.83
C THR A 162 13.93 30.01 -5.22
N ALA A 163 15.10 29.44 -5.51
CA ALA A 163 15.55 28.20 -4.91
C ALA A 163 15.64 28.30 -3.38
N ASP A 164 16.22 29.39 -2.86
CA ASP A 164 16.32 29.68 -1.44
C ASP A 164 14.95 29.83 -0.76
N GLY A 165 13.95 30.35 -1.49
CA GLY A 165 12.57 30.45 -0.99
C GLY A 165 11.79 29.13 -0.98
N LEU A 166 12.07 28.23 -1.92
CA LEU A 166 11.41 26.93 -2.02
C LEU A 166 12.06 25.85 -1.15
N LEU A 167 13.36 25.94 -0.89
CA LEU A 167 14.09 24.94 -0.12
C LEU A 167 13.52 24.72 1.30
N PRO A 168 13.16 25.75 2.09
CA PRO A 168 12.53 25.55 3.39
C PRO A 168 11.17 24.84 3.30
N LYS A 169 10.40 25.11 2.24
CA LYS A 169 9.09 24.47 2.01
C LYS A 169 9.26 23.00 1.63
N LEU A 170 10.23 22.68 0.79
CA LEU A 170 10.62 21.29 0.49
C LEU A 170 11.03 20.56 1.77
N LEU A 171 11.96 21.12 2.55
CA LEU A 171 12.46 20.50 3.78
C LEU A 171 11.33 20.27 4.79
N HIS A 172 10.45 21.25 4.96
CA HIS A 172 9.27 21.10 5.82
C HIS A 172 8.35 19.98 5.32
N GLY A 173 8.01 19.96 4.03
CA GLY A 173 7.14 18.94 3.45
C GLY A 173 7.75 17.55 3.53
N VAL A 174 9.05 17.39 3.24
CA VAL A 174 9.78 16.13 3.35
C VAL A 174 9.81 15.66 4.81
N GLN A 175 10.11 16.55 5.77
CA GLN A 175 10.07 16.21 7.19
C GLN A 175 8.67 15.74 7.61
N SER A 176 7.61 16.42 7.17
CA SER A 176 6.23 16.03 7.46
C SER A 176 5.90 14.65 6.88
N HIS A 177 6.30 14.36 5.63
CA HIS A 177 6.08 13.06 4.99
C HIS A 177 6.88 11.93 5.64
N LEU A 178 8.15 12.15 5.95
CA LEU A 178 9.00 11.17 6.63
C LEU A 178 8.52 10.85 8.05
N SER A 179 7.87 11.82 8.70
CA SER A 179 7.24 11.63 10.01
C SER A 179 5.89 10.89 9.97
N SER A 180 5.38 10.57 8.77
CA SER A 180 4.10 9.88 8.61
C SER A 180 4.20 8.39 8.98
N PRO A 181 3.17 7.81 9.65
CA PRO A 181 3.12 6.38 9.94
C PRO A 181 2.91 5.52 8.68
N ASP A 182 2.36 6.10 7.61
CA ASP A 182 2.09 5.40 6.36
C ASP A 182 3.32 5.29 5.47
N GLU A 183 3.69 4.06 5.08
CA GLU A 183 4.87 3.80 4.25
C GLU A 183 4.79 4.51 2.89
N TRP A 184 3.63 4.49 2.23
CA TRP A 184 3.43 5.15 0.95
C TRP A 184 3.56 6.67 1.02
N VAL A 185 3.19 7.30 2.15
CA VAL A 185 3.41 8.74 2.38
C VAL A 185 4.90 9.02 2.57
N ARG A 186 5.61 8.20 3.35
CA ARG A 186 7.07 8.33 3.49
C ARG A 186 7.78 8.16 2.15
N LEU A 187 7.34 7.22 1.31
CA LEU A 187 7.87 7.00 -0.03
C LEU A 187 7.74 8.26 -0.91
N TYR A 188 6.58 8.91 -0.93
CA TYR A 188 6.41 10.18 -1.66
C TYR A 188 7.34 11.28 -1.15
N GLY A 189 7.56 11.36 0.16
CA GLY A 189 8.54 12.26 0.76
C GLY A 189 9.97 12.00 0.28
N MET A 190 10.41 10.74 0.31
CA MET A 190 11.74 10.33 -0.13
C MET A 190 11.97 10.61 -1.62
N VAL A 191 11.05 10.16 -2.48
CA VAL A 191 11.14 10.37 -3.94
C VAL A 191 11.18 11.86 -4.27
N THR A 192 10.32 12.66 -3.63
CA THR A 192 10.30 14.11 -3.85
C THR A 192 11.61 14.77 -3.40
N ALA A 193 12.17 14.35 -2.25
CA ALA A 193 13.45 14.84 -1.75
C ALA A 193 14.60 14.52 -2.72
N GLU A 194 14.69 13.29 -3.24
CA GLU A 194 15.73 12.88 -4.20
C GLU A 194 15.68 13.68 -5.49
N GLN A 195 14.48 14.00 -5.98
CA GLN A 195 14.31 14.71 -7.24
C GLN A 195 14.51 16.22 -7.13
N PHE A 196 14.08 16.86 -6.04
CA PHE A 196 14.20 18.32 -5.88
C PHE A 196 15.52 18.78 -5.26
N THR A 197 16.15 18.00 -4.37
CA THR A 197 17.38 18.43 -3.69
C THR A 197 18.52 18.79 -4.67
N PRO A 198 18.79 18.01 -5.73
CA PRO A 198 19.82 18.36 -6.71
C PRO A 198 19.52 19.64 -7.50
N ILE A 199 18.24 20.04 -7.59
CA ILE A 199 17.79 21.23 -8.34
C ILE A 199 17.87 22.48 -7.46
N LEU A 200 17.37 22.39 -6.22
CA LEU A 200 17.29 23.53 -5.31
C LEU A 200 18.59 23.78 -4.54
N HIS A 201 19.39 22.74 -4.29
CA HIS A 201 20.65 22.86 -3.58
C HIS A 201 21.74 21.98 -4.24
N PRO A 202 22.27 22.40 -5.42
CA PRO A 202 23.23 21.61 -6.20
C PRO A 202 24.51 21.25 -5.45
N ASP A 203 24.99 22.15 -4.56
CA ASP A 203 26.19 21.97 -3.73
C ASP A 203 25.91 21.17 -2.44
N GLY A 204 24.73 20.56 -2.33
CA GLY A 204 24.23 19.90 -1.13
C GLY A 204 24.55 18.42 -1.02
N PRO A 205 24.20 17.80 0.12
CA PRO A 205 24.26 16.35 0.24
C PRO A 205 23.32 15.72 -0.78
N LYS A 206 23.86 14.84 -1.62
CA LYS A 206 23.06 14.01 -2.53
C LYS A 206 22.30 12.99 -1.70
N LEU A 207 21.01 13.24 -1.53
CA LEU A 207 20.12 12.31 -0.85
C LEU A 207 19.92 11.07 -1.74
N LYS A 208 20.14 9.90 -1.15
CA LYS A 208 19.75 8.60 -1.70
C LYS A 208 19.10 7.83 -0.56
N PHE A 209 17.82 7.53 -0.72
CA PHE A 209 17.05 6.75 0.22
C PHE A 209 16.94 5.32 -0.27
N GLU A 210 16.92 4.38 0.66
CA GLU A 210 16.67 2.98 0.37
C GLU A 210 15.17 2.72 0.47
N TYR A 211 14.54 2.43 -0.67
CA TYR A 211 13.14 2.02 -0.72
C TYR A 211 12.89 1.01 -1.83
N LYS A 212 11.86 0.17 -1.65
CA LYS A 212 11.45 -0.80 -2.67
C LYS A 212 10.77 -0.05 -3.83
N PRO A 213 11.24 -0.20 -5.08
CA PRO A 213 10.61 0.45 -6.23
C PRO A 213 9.23 -0.15 -6.48
N ASN A 214 8.18 0.62 -6.18
CA ASN A 214 6.79 0.29 -6.48
C ASN A 214 6.39 0.85 -7.86
N ASP A 215 5.36 0.30 -8.49
CA ASP A 215 4.85 0.75 -9.79
C ASP A 215 4.37 2.20 -9.75
N ASP A 216 3.84 2.66 -8.61
CA ASP A 216 3.51 4.08 -8.40
C ASP A 216 4.74 5.00 -8.43
N ILE A 217 5.88 4.55 -7.91
CA ILE A 217 7.12 5.33 -7.92
C ILE A 217 7.70 5.38 -9.32
N LYS A 218 7.72 4.24 -10.04
CA LYS A 218 8.13 4.20 -11.44
C LYS A 218 7.27 5.16 -12.27
N TYR A 219 5.96 5.17 -12.04
CA TYR A 219 5.04 6.10 -12.66
C TYR A 219 5.37 7.56 -12.32
N LEU A 220 5.53 7.91 -11.04
CA LEU A 220 5.88 9.26 -10.59
C LEU A 220 7.21 9.75 -11.18
N LEU A 221 8.23 8.89 -11.22
CA LEU A 221 9.52 9.21 -11.83
C LEU A 221 9.40 9.40 -13.34
N SER A 222 8.53 8.64 -14.02
CA SER A 222 8.27 8.83 -15.46
C SER A 222 7.69 10.21 -15.78
N LEU A 223 7.00 10.86 -14.83
CA LEU A 223 6.48 12.22 -15.00
C LEU A 223 7.57 13.30 -14.98
N THR A 224 8.79 12.97 -14.56
CA THR A 224 9.92 13.90 -14.61
C THR A 224 10.53 14.04 -16.01
N ASP A 225 10.22 13.08 -16.91
CA ASP A 225 10.60 13.15 -18.30
C ASP A 225 9.56 13.97 -19.09
N ILE A 226 10.00 15.11 -19.64
CA ILE A 226 9.14 16.02 -20.44
C ILE A 226 9.19 15.64 -21.93
N SER A 227 9.95 14.61 -22.31
CA SER A 227 10.07 14.20 -23.70
C SER A 227 8.73 13.73 -24.25
N VAL A 228 8.24 14.45 -25.27
CA VAL A 228 6.99 14.13 -25.96
C VAL A 228 7.20 12.85 -26.77
N LYS A 229 6.59 11.73 -26.36
CA LYS A 229 6.46 10.57 -27.25
C LYS A 229 5.51 10.95 -28.40
N SER A 230 6.07 11.20 -29.59
CA SER A 230 5.29 11.35 -30.81
C SER A 230 4.53 10.04 -31.09
N PRO A 231 3.22 10.07 -31.39
CA PRO A 231 2.54 8.88 -31.88
C PRO A 231 2.95 8.59 -33.31
N ASP A 232 3.23 7.32 -33.62
CA ASP A 232 3.11 6.81 -34.98
C ASP A 232 1.68 7.08 -35.51
N PRO A 233 1.52 7.40 -36.81
CA PRO A 233 0.27 7.91 -37.36
C PRO A 233 -0.92 6.92 -37.46
N ASP A 234 -0.80 5.68 -36.97
CA ASP A 234 -1.79 4.63 -37.24
C ASP A 234 -2.74 4.27 -36.08
N ASP A 235 -2.63 4.89 -34.90
CA ASP A 235 -3.53 4.56 -33.78
C ASP A 235 -4.85 5.36 -33.81
N ALA A 236 -5.66 5.01 -34.81
CA ALA A 236 -7.06 5.40 -34.95
C ALA A 236 -7.93 4.14 -35.03
N SER A 237 -7.95 3.33 -33.97
CA SER A 237 -8.91 2.22 -33.84
C SER A 237 -9.13 1.83 -32.38
N MET A 238 -10.26 2.30 -31.84
CA MET A 238 -11.21 1.64 -30.92
C MET A 238 -10.71 0.74 -29.76
N THR A 239 -11.31 1.00 -28.60
CA THR A 239 -11.26 0.28 -27.32
C THR A 239 -11.83 -1.15 -27.33
N GLU A 240 -11.28 -1.97 -26.41
CA GLU A 240 -11.79 -3.18 -25.68
C GLU A 240 -11.06 -4.52 -25.98
N PRO A 241 -11.10 -5.55 -25.09
CA PRO A 241 -10.43 -5.63 -23.78
C PRO A 241 -9.68 -6.98 -23.53
N VAL A 242 -8.80 -7.00 -22.51
CA VAL A 242 -8.36 -8.14 -21.66
C VAL A 242 -7.64 -9.37 -22.29
N SER A 243 -6.64 -9.83 -21.50
CA SER A 243 -6.06 -11.18 -21.32
C SER A 243 -4.75 -11.62 -22.01
N ILE A 244 -3.71 -11.71 -21.15
CA ILE A 244 -2.91 -12.90 -20.79
C ILE A 244 -1.78 -13.36 -21.76
N GLU A 245 -0.57 -13.22 -21.20
CA GLU A 245 0.62 -14.10 -21.22
C GLU A 245 1.60 -14.21 -22.41
N GLU A 246 2.86 -14.16 -21.97
CA GLU A 246 4.08 -14.86 -22.41
C GLU A 246 4.99 -14.25 -23.48
N GLU A 247 6.14 -13.79 -22.97
CA GLU A 247 7.41 -13.60 -23.66
C GLU A 247 7.89 -14.89 -24.33
N LYS A 248 8.36 -14.78 -25.58
CA LYS A 248 9.50 -15.58 -26.07
C LYS A 248 10.37 -14.74 -27.01
N GLU A 249 11.57 -14.41 -26.52
CA GLU A 249 12.70 -14.04 -27.36
C GLU A 249 13.02 -15.14 -28.38
N LYS A 250 13.32 -14.75 -29.62
CA LYS A 250 14.08 -15.56 -30.57
C LYS A 250 15.20 -14.75 -31.21
N THR A 251 16.36 -15.40 -31.17
CA THR A 251 17.71 -14.98 -31.55
C THR A 251 17.98 -15.08 -33.06
N LYS A 252 19.09 -14.43 -33.47
CA LYS A 252 19.94 -14.59 -34.68
C LYS A 252 19.43 -13.83 -35.93
N VAL A 253 20.27 -13.18 -36.73
CA VAL A 253 21.39 -13.77 -37.50
C VAL A 253 22.54 -12.78 -37.74
N ALA A 254 23.73 -13.37 -37.85
CA ALA A 254 25.05 -12.82 -38.18
C ALA A 254 25.19 -12.18 -39.57
N SER A 255 26.27 -11.41 -39.74
CA SER A 255 27.02 -11.36 -41.00
C SER A 255 28.50 -11.17 -40.69
N GLU A 256 29.33 -12.10 -41.16
CA GLU A 256 30.78 -12.01 -41.22
C GLU A 256 31.22 -11.06 -42.34
N THR A 257 32.38 -10.44 -42.16
CA THR A 257 33.58 -10.60 -42.99
C THR A 257 34.64 -9.57 -42.53
N ILE A 258 35.88 -10.02 -42.38
CA ILE A 258 37.10 -9.49 -43.01
C ILE A 258 38.29 -10.31 -42.48
N ASP A 259 38.96 -11.00 -43.41
CA ASP A 259 40.25 -11.66 -43.23
C ASP A 259 41.35 -10.66 -42.86
N LEU A 260 42.03 -10.86 -41.73
CA LEU A 260 43.37 -10.33 -41.48
C LEU A 260 44.20 -11.36 -40.70
N ASP A 261 45.30 -11.75 -41.35
CA ASP A 261 46.33 -12.72 -41.00
C ASP A 261 47.19 -12.24 -39.80
N SER A 262 47.13 -12.95 -38.67
CA SER A 262 48.10 -12.85 -37.56
C SER A 262 48.01 -14.08 -36.65
N ASP A 263 48.99 -14.97 -36.82
CA ASP A 263 49.19 -16.28 -36.19
C ASP A 263 49.64 -16.19 -34.71
N ASP A 264 48.72 -15.90 -33.78
CA ASP A 264 48.96 -16.10 -32.32
C ASP A 264 47.66 -16.05 -31.48
N ASP A 265 46.70 -16.98 -31.70
CA ASP A 265 45.51 -17.08 -30.86
C ASP A 265 45.50 -18.37 -30.02
N LEU A 266 45.67 -18.18 -28.71
CA LEU A 266 45.53 -19.18 -27.66
C LEU A 266 44.19 -19.90 -27.78
N GLU A 267 44.20 -21.24 -27.93
CA GLU A 267 42.99 -22.06 -27.84
C GLU A 267 42.36 -21.91 -26.44
N PRO A 268 41.05 -21.59 -26.33
CA PRO A 268 40.35 -21.63 -25.05
C PRO A 268 40.39 -23.05 -24.48
N PHE A 269 40.83 -23.19 -23.23
CA PHE A 269 40.89 -24.48 -22.53
C PHE A 269 39.51 -25.18 -22.55
N ASP A 270 39.50 -26.48 -22.87
CA ASP A 270 38.30 -27.32 -22.88
C ASP A 270 37.78 -27.55 -21.45
N MET A 271 36.73 -26.81 -21.08
CA MET A 271 36.01 -26.88 -19.81
C MET A 271 34.87 -27.94 -19.83
N SER A 272 34.80 -28.81 -20.83
CA SER A 272 33.70 -29.79 -20.98
C SER A 272 33.63 -30.86 -19.87
N HIS A 273 34.67 -30.95 -19.03
CA HIS A 273 34.73 -31.81 -17.86
C HIS A 273 34.49 -31.09 -16.52
N ASP A 274 34.27 -29.77 -16.52
CA ASP A 274 33.88 -29.04 -15.31
C ASP A 274 32.41 -29.34 -14.98
N THR A 275 32.18 -30.29 -14.08
CA THR A 275 30.88 -30.41 -13.42
C THR A 275 30.66 -29.15 -12.59
N PRO A 276 29.57 -28.39 -12.77
CA PRO A 276 29.26 -27.29 -11.87
C PRO A 276 29.24 -27.85 -10.46
N HIS A 277 29.99 -27.23 -9.54
CA HIS A 277 29.97 -27.63 -8.14
C HIS A 277 28.52 -27.61 -7.66
N SER A 278 27.91 -28.79 -7.51
CA SER A 278 26.58 -28.90 -6.94
C SER A 278 26.70 -28.38 -5.52
N VAL A 279 26.17 -27.18 -5.28
CA VAL A 279 26.14 -26.55 -3.97
C VAL A 279 25.65 -27.59 -2.96
N LYS A 280 26.47 -27.86 -1.93
CA LYS A 280 26.16 -28.84 -0.90
C LYS A 280 24.83 -28.42 -0.25
N LYS A 281 23.90 -29.37 -0.08
CA LYS A 281 22.63 -29.13 0.60
C LYS A 281 22.71 -29.68 2.02
N PRO A 282 22.29 -28.92 3.05
CA PRO A 282 22.27 -29.44 4.40
C PRO A 282 21.26 -30.57 4.51
N VAL A 283 21.68 -31.65 5.18
CA VAL A 283 20.83 -32.82 5.46
C VAL A 283 20.27 -32.75 6.89
N TYR A 284 21.05 -32.20 7.83
CA TYR A 284 20.67 -32.10 9.23
C TYR A 284 20.25 -30.68 9.60
N LEU A 285 19.30 -30.57 10.54
CA LEU A 285 18.79 -29.28 11.01
C LEU A 285 19.89 -28.44 11.70
N ARG A 286 20.78 -29.10 12.47
CA ARG A 286 21.90 -28.45 13.17
C ARG A 286 22.92 -27.87 12.19
N ASP A 287 23.26 -28.60 11.14
CA ASP A 287 24.13 -28.11 10.06
C ASP A 287 23.51 -26.90 9.38
N SER A 288 22.19 -26.92 9.17
CA SER A 288 21.47 -25.77 8.60
C SER A 288 21.48 -24.57 9.54
N MET A 289 21.44 -24.75 10.87
CA MET A 289 21.56 -23.64 11.83
C MET A 289 22.94 -23.03 11.84
N GLU A 290 23.98 -23.87 11.81
CA GLU A 290 25.36 -23.41 11.71
C GLU A 290 25.59 -22.65 10.40
N GLY A 291 25.07 -23.17 9.28
CA GLY A 291 25.12 -22.50 7.98
C GLY A 291 24.33 -21.19 7.90
N LEU A 292 23.25 -21.03 8.68
CA LEU A 292 22.54 -19.75 8.80
C LEU A 292 23.29 -18.73 9.65
N LEU A 293 24.27 -19.15 10.45
CA LEU A 293 25.14 -18.26 11.22
C LEU A 293 26.47 -17.97 10.51
N ASP A 294 26.76 -18.69 9.42
CA ASP A 294 27.93 -18.51 8.59
C ASP A 294 27.94 -17.12 7.93
N GLN A 295 29.10 -16.48 7.95
CA GLN A 295 29.31 -15.12 7.44
C GLN A 295 30.26 -15.07 6.24
N GLU A 296 30.86 -16.21 5.88
CA GLU A 296 31.88 -16.27 4.83
C GLU A 296 31.33 -16.89 3.56
N ASN A 297 30.54 -17.97 3.68
CA ASN A 297 30.08 -18.75 2.53
C ASN A 297 28.66 -18.38 2.09
N ARG A 298 28.55 -17.52 1.07
CA ARG A 298 27.27 -17.10 0.45
C ARG A 298 26.44 -18.29 -0.04
N GLU A 299 27.05 -19.21 -0.80
CA GLU A 299 26.32 -20.31 -1.46
C GLU A 299 25.78 -21.31 -0.43
N TRP A 300 26.54 -21.57 0.63
CA TRP A 300 26.11 -22.42 1.73
C TRP A 300 24.97 -21.80 2.54
N PHE A 301 25.08 -20.52 2.88
CA PHE A 301 24.03 -19.77 3.58
C PHE A 301 22.70 -19.79 2.79
N GLU A 302 22.76 -19.53 1.47
CA GLU A 302 21.58 -19.56 0.60
C GLU A 302 20.96 -20.96 0.54
N SER A 303 21.78 -22.01 0.38
CA SER A 303 21.36 -23.41 0.37
C SER A 303 20.66 -23.79 1.68
N CYS A 304 21.17 -23.31 2.82
CA CYS A 304 20.56 -23.52 4.13
C CYS A 304 19.20 -22.84 4.24
N LEU A 305 19.10 -21.57 3.86
CA LEU A 305 17.86 -20.81 3.93
C LEU A 305 16.75 -21.39 3.02
N GLN A 306 17.10 -21.90 1.85
CA GLN A 306 16.13 -22.54 0.95
C GLN A 306 15.67 -23.92 1.45
N THR A 307 16.48 -24.60 2.25
CA THR A 307 16.24 -26.00 2.67
C THR A 307 15.67 -26.11 4.08
N VAL A 308 15.93 -25.14 4.96
CA VAL A 308 15.55 -25.18 6.39
C VAL A 308 14.06 -25.45 6.62
N ALA A 309 13.17 -24.83 5.85
CA ALA A 309 11.72 -25.06 5.98
C ALA A 309 11.33 -26.52 5.70
N LYS A 310 11.99 -27.17 4.72
CA LYS A 310 11.78 -28.58 4.40
C LYS A 310 12.36 -29.50 5.47
N LEU A 311 13.51 -29.14 6.04
CA LEU A 311 14.11 -29.88 7.15
C LEU A 311 13.22 -29.84 8.39
N ILE A 312 12.65 -28.68 8.74
CA ILE A 312 11.68 -28.55 9.84
C ILE A 312 10.46 -29.45 9.63
N GLN A 313 10.00 -29.63 8.38
CA GLN A 313 8.85 -30.49 8.10
C GLN A 313 9.13 -31.98 8.24
N THR A 314 10.37 -32.39 7.98
CA THR A 314 10.81 -33.79 7.91
C THR A 314 11.44 -34.29 9.20
N CYS A 315 12.12 -33.41 9.94
CA CYS A 315 12.75 -33.73 11.21
C CYS A 315 11.76 -33.54 12.36
N THR A 316 11.15 -34.63 12.84
CA THR A 316 10.21 -34.59 13.98
C THR A 316 10.88 -34.84 15.33
N ASP A 317 11.93 -35.64 15.37
CA ASP A 317 12.42 -36.23 16.62
C ASP A 317 13.31 -35.26 17.43
N GLU A 318 14.14 -34.46 16.77
CA GLU A 318 15.03 -33.47 17.43
C GLU A 318 14.45 -32.04 17.45
N LEU A 319 13.26 -31.83 16.89
CA LEU A 319 12.75 -30.49 16.63
C LEU A 319 12.43 -29.72 17.92
N GLU A 320 11.88 -30.40 18.94
CA GLU A 320 11.53 -29.74 20.21
C GLU A 320 12.76 -29.20 20.94
N ASP A 321 13.87 -29.93 20.94
CA ASP A 321 15.13 -29.55 21.61
C ASP A 321 15.79 -28.32 20.97
N VAL A 322 15.52 -28.10 19.68
CA VAL A 322 16.20 -27.11 18.85
C VAL A 322 15.30 -25.94 18.46
N ALA A 323 13.97 -26.08 18.64
CA ALA A 323 12.98 -25.11 18.16
C ALA A 323 13.19 -23.70 18.71
N GLU A 324 13.53 -23.56 20.00
CA GLU A 324 13.74 -22.25 20.61
C GLU A 324 14.97 -21.55 20.01
N GLU A 325 16.10 -22.24 19.95
CA GLU A 325 17.34 -21.70 19.36
C GLU A 325 17.17 -21.40 17.87
N LEU A 326 16.48 -22.25 17.11
CA LEU A 326 16.20 -22.00 15.71
C LEU A 326 15.25 -20.80 15.52
N ALA A 327 14.24 -20.64 16.37
CA ALA A 327 13.36 -19.46 16.34
C ALA A 327 14.15 -18.17 16.61
N LYS A 328 15.09 -18.22 17.57
CA LYS A 328 16.02 -17.12 17.85
C LYS A 328 16.90 -16.79 16.65
N ILE A 329 17.54 -17.79 16.04
CA ILE A 329 18.37 -17.58 14.84
C ILE A 329 17.53 -16.92 13.74
N LEU A 330 16.36 -17.48 13.40
CA LEU A 330 15.51 -16.97 12.33
C LEU A 330 14.95 -15.57 12.60
N LEU A 331 14.64 -15.21 13.86
CA LEU A 331 14.12 -13.89 14.22
C LEU A 331 15.19 -12.78 14.11
N TYR A 332 16.44 -13.09 14.46
CA TYR A 332 17.57 -12.16 14.40
C TYR A 332 18.41 -12.29 13.14
N LEU A 333 18.03 -13.17 12.20
CA LEU A 333 18.76 -13.38 10.96
C LEU A 333 18.73 -12.12 10.09
N ASP A 334 19.94 -11.67 9.72
CA ASP A 334 20.17 -10.51 8.86
C ASP A 334 20.70 -10.93 7.49
N ASP A 335 20.34 -10.17 6.46
CA ASP A 335 20.67 -10.48 5.07
C ASP A 335 22.03 -9.90 4.67
N LYS A 336 23.10 -10.50 5.21
CA LYS A 336 24.47 -10.04 4.95
C LYS A 336 24.90 -10.16 3.48
N PHE A 337 24.30 -11.10 2.76
CA PHE A 337 24.67 -11.41 1.38
C PHE A 337 23.71 -10.78 0.36
N CYS A 338 22.69 -10.02 0.78
CA CYS A 338 21.68 -9.45 -0.10
C CYS A 338 21.05 -10.51 -1.02
N LEU A 339 20.51 -11.58 -0.44
CA LEU A 339 19.92 -12.68 -1.19
C LEU A 339 18.52 -12.35 -1.70
N ASP A 340 18.24 -12.80 -2.93
CA ASP A 340 16.89 -12.71 -3.48
C ASP A 340 15.90 -13.51 -2.63
N ARG A 341 14.74 -12.92 -2.35
CA ARG A 341 13.67 -13.55 -1.54
C ARG A 341 14.09 -13.98 -0.12
N PHE A 342 15.16 -13.40 0.45
CA PHE A 342 15.59 -13.68 1.82
C PHE A 342 14.45 -13.58 2.84
N VAL A 343 13.75 -12.45 2.87
CA VAL A 343 12.69 -12.19 3.86
C VAL A 343 11.54 -13.22 3.75
N PRO A 344 10.96 -13.48 2.56
CA PRO A 344 9.96 -14.55 2.40
C PRO A 344 10.45 -15.94 2.83
N LEU A 345 11.68 -16.33 2.50
CA LEU A 345 12.22 -17.65 2.86
C LEU A 345 12.42 -17.80 4.36
N ARG A 346 13.03 -16.79 5.00
CA ARG A 346 13.21 -16.73 6.46
C ARG A 346 11.87 -16.77 7.18
N GLN A 347 10.91 -15.96 6.73
CA GLN A 347 9.59 -15.91 7.34
C GLN A 347 8.85 -17.24 7.17
N HIS A 348 8.92 -17.86 5.98
CA HIS A 348 8.32 -19.16 5.73
C HIS A 348 8.92 -20.26 6.63
N ALA A 349 10.23 -20.23 6.86
CA ALA A 349 10.89 -21.13 7.81
C ALA A 349 10.37 -20.94 9.24
N LEU A 350 10.26 -19.68 9.70
CA LEU A 350 9.78 -19.36 11.04
C LEU A 350 8.30 -19.70 11.24
N ILE A 351 7.44 -19.49 10.24
CA ILE A 351 6.04 -19.93 10.24
C ILE A 351 5.97 -21.46 10.31
N THR A 352 6.75 -22.16 9.49
CA THR A 352 6.79 -23.63 9.47
C THR A 352 7.20 -24.19 10.83
N LEU A 353 8.17 -23.55 11.48
CA LEU A 353 8.60 -23.87 12.83
C LEU A 353 7.48 -23.65 13.86
N ALA A 354 6.77 -22.52 13.78
CA ALA A 354 5.64 -22.21 14.65
C ALA A 354 4.43 -23.16 14.45
N VAL A 355 4.29 -23.78 13.28
CA VAL A 355 3.25 -24.78 12.99
C VAL A 355 3.64 -26.18 13.50
N LYS A 356 4.94 -26.51 13.49
CA LYS A 356 5.44 -27.83 13.93
C LYS A 356 5.68 -27.90 15.44
N SER A 357 6.22 -26.83 16.04
CA SER A 357 6.48 -26.72 17.48
C SER A 357 5.78 -25.49 18.10
N PRO A 358 4.43 -25.42 18.04
CA PRO A 358 3.68 -24.21 18.37
C PRO A 358 3.86 -23.70 19.79
N LYS A 359 3.94 -24.57 20.79
CA LYS A 359 4.03 -24.15 22.21
C LYS A 359 5.33 -23.41 22.50
N ILE A 360 6.46 -24.02 22.12
CA ILE A 360 7.81 -23.49 22.38
C ILE A 360 7.98 -22.17 21.62
N VAL A 361 7.68 -22.18 20.32
CA VAL A 361 7.92 -21.03 19.43
C VAL A 361 6.98 -19.88 19.76
N ALA A 362 5.68 -20.12 19.99
CA ALA A 362 4.76 -19.04 20.35
C ALA A 362 5.13 -18.42 21.71
N THR A 363 5.51 -19.24 22.69
CA THR A 363 5.96 -18.72 24.00
C THR A 363 7.18 -17.82 23.82
N TYR A 364 8.21 -18.29 23.11
CA TYR A 364 9.40 -17.49 22.83
C TYR A 364 9.07 -16.19 22.07
N LEU A 365 8.33 -16.26 20.96
CA LEU A 365 8.02 -15.08 20.14
C LEU A 365 7.18 -14.05 20.89
N THR A 366 6.21 -14.48 21.70
CA THR A 366 5.37 -13.57 22.47
C THR A 366 6.11 -12.91 23.64
N GLU A 367 7.08 -13.61 24.24
CA GLU A 367 8.01 -13.01 25.21
C GLU A 367 8.92 -11.98 24.53
N GLN A 368 9.50 -12.32 23.38
CA GLN A 368 10.34 -11.39 22.62
C GLN A 368 9.56 -10.17 22.10
N PHE A 369 8.26 -10.29 21.83
CA PHE A 369 7.41 -9.17 21.41
C PHE A 369 7.42 -8.00 22.41
N TYR A 370 7.67 -8.25 23.70
CA TYR A 370 7.86 -7.21 24.72
C TYR A 370 9.32 -7.05 25.15
N GLY A 371 10.26 -7.76 24.54
CA GLY A 371 11.69 -7.67 24.89
C GLY A 371 12.32 -6.34 24.46
N VAL A 372 13.22 -5.81 25.28
CA VAL A 372 13.85 -4.47 25.10
C VAL A 372 14.71 -4.38 23.84
N HIS A 373 15.27 -5.49 23.36
CA HIS A 373 16.28 -5.51 22.29
C HIS A 373 15.73 -5.72 20.88
N LEU A 374 14.41 -5.63 20.67
CA LEU A 374 13.80 -5.80 19.35
C LEU A 374 13.43 -4.46 18.72
N ASN A 375 13.68 -4.37 17.41
CA ASN A 375 13.18 -3.27 16.61
C ASN A 375 11.72 -3.48 16.22
N ILE A 376 11.03 -2.41 15.81
CA ILE A 376 9.62 -2.45 15.46
C ILE A 376 9.35 -3.41 14.28
N ARG A 377 10.27 -3.51 13.31
CA ARG A 377 10.13 -4.44 12.18
C ARG A 377 10.06 -5.89 12.63
N GLN A 378 10.90 -6.30 13.57
CA GLN A 378 10.89 -7.64 14.16
C GLN A 378 9.62 -7.88 14.97
N ARG A 379 9.13 -6.87 15.71
CA ARG A 379 7.84 -6.99 16.41
C ARG A 379 6.67 -7.22 15.44
N LEU A 380 6.65 -6.50 14.32
CA LEU A 380 5.64 -6.71 13.28
C LEU A 380 5.79 -8.08 12.62
N ASP A 381 7.02 -8.56 12.40
CA ASP A 381 7.27 -9.89 11.85
C ASP A 381 6.81 -11.00 12.79
N ILE A 382 7.02 -10.85 14.10
CA ILE A 382 6.48 -11.76 15.14
C ILE A 382 4.95 -11.86 15.00
N LEU A 383 4.26 -10.73 14.93
CA LEU A 383 2.80 -10.70 14.81
C LEU A 383 2.32 -11.36 13.51
N GLU A 384 3.02 -11.12 12.40
CA GLU A 384 2.74 -11.72 11.10
C GLU A 384 2.89 -13.24 11.13
N VAL A 385 4.00 -13.74 11.70
CA VAL A 385 4.29 -15.17 11.85
C VAL A 385 3.22 -15.85 12.72
N LEU A 386 2.86 -15.25 13.85
CA LEU A 386 1.87 -15.82 14.77
C LEU A 386 0.48 -15.92 14.13
N ALA A 387 0.04 -14.89 13.40
CA ALA A 387 -1.23 -14.90 12.67
C ALA A 387 -1.28 -15.96 11.56
N LEU A 388 -0.20 -16.07 10.78
CA LEU A 388 -0.13 -17.04 9.68
C LEU A 388 -0.03 -18.48 10.21
N ALA A 389 0.74 -18.69 11.27
CA ALA A 389 0.86 -20.00 11.92
C ALA A 389 -0.48 -20.42 12.56
N SER A 390 -1.22 -19.53 13.22
CA SER A 390 -2.54 -19.86 13.80
C SER A 390 -3.53 -20.28 12.71
N ASN A 391 -3.54 -19.55 11.59
CA ASN A 391 -4.43 -19.86 10.47
C ASN A 391 -4.09 -21.20 9.79
N GLN A 392 -2.79 -21.50 9.63
CA GLN A 392 -2.35 -22.80 9.09
C GLN A 392 -2.66 -23.97 10.03
N LEU A 393 -2.62 -23.76 11.34
CA LEU A 393 -3.01 -24.76 12.34
C LEU A 393 -4.52 -24.99 12.37
N ALA A 394 -5.31 -23.95 12.11
CA ALA A 394 -6.77 -24.03 12.05
C ALA A 394 -7.30 -24.59 10.72
N SER A 395 -6.58 -24.40 9.62
CA SER A 395 -6.98 -24.87 8.29
C SER A 395 -6.70 -26.37 8.11
N PRO A 396 -7.58 -27.11 7.41
CA PRO A 396 -7.31 -28.51 7.09
C PRO A 396 -6.13 -28.63 6.11
N PRO A 397 -5.32 -29.70 6.18
CA PRO A 397 -4.11 -29.87 5.38
C PRO A 397 -4.35 -29.94 3.86
N THR A 398 -5.60 -30.10 3.41
CA THR A 398 -5.98 -30.30 2.00
C THR A 398 -6.32 -29.01 1.25
N THR A 399 -6.39 -27.86 1.91
CA THR A 399 -6.65 -26.58 1.21
C THR A 399 -5.36 -26.02 0.63
N VAL A 400 -4.96 -26.56 -0.53
CA VAL A 400 -3.98 -25.94 -1.41
C VAL A 400 -4.62 -24.69 -2.00
N HIS A 401 -4.58 -23.58 -1.26
CA HIS A 401 -4.88 -22.29 -1.84
C HIS A 401 -3.73 -21.88 -2.76
N PRO A 402 -4.02 -21.19 -3.88
CA PRO A 402 -2.97 -20.62 -4.71
C PRO A 402 -2.06 -19.73 -3.86
N VAL A 403 -0.78 -19.68 -4.22
CA VAL A 403 0.30 -18.91 -3.58
C VAL A 403 0.01 -17.41 -3.74
N THR A 404 -1.04 -16.92 -3.11
CA THR A 404 -1.25 -15.50 -2.85
C THR A 404 -0.57 -15.22 -1.52
N GLU A 405 0.30 -14.21 -1.47
CA GLU A 405 0.97 -13.78 -0.25
C GLU A 405 -0.09 -13.39 0.79
N ARG A 406 -0.44 -14.35 1.67
CA ARG A 406 -1.34 -14.11 2.79
C ARG A 406 -0.59 -13.26 3.80
N THR A 407 -1.10 -12.05 4.02
CA THR A 407 -0.68 -11.17 5.11
C THR A 407 -1.82 -10.92 6.09
N VAL A 408 -1.51 -10.46 7.30
CA VAL A 408 -2.49 -10.03 8.31
C VAL A 408 -3.51 -9.06 7.72
N SER A 409 -3.05 -8.10 6.89
CA SER A 409 -3.92 -7.14 6.21
C SER A 409 -4.87 -7.81 5.20
N THR A 410 -4.36 -8.75 4.39
CA THR A 410 -5.22 -9.49 3.43
C THR A 410 -6.22 -10.39 4.16
N MET A 411 -5.83 -11.01 5.26
CA MET A 411 -6.72 -11.86 6.06
C MET A 411 -7.81 -11.04 6.74
N ALA A 412 -7.44 -9.89 7.31
CA ALA A 412 -8.41 -8.95 7.86
C ALA A 412 -9.41 -8.50 6.78
N SER A 413 -8.92 -8.18 5.56
CA SER A 413 -9.80 -7.81 4.44
C SER A 413 -10.72 -8.95 3.98
N SER A 414 -10.25 -10.20 3.98
CA SER A 414 -11.05 -11.38 3.65
C SER A 414 -12.14 -11.64 4.70
N HIS A 415 -11.81 -11.45 5.97
CA HIS A 415 -12.78 -11.51 7.05
C HIS A 415 -13.82 -10.39 6.92
N TRP A 416 -13.39 -9.16 6.63
CA TRP A 416 -14.30 -8.05 6.33
C TRP A 416 -15.25 -8.34 5.16
N ASN A 417 -14.76 -8.98 4.09
CA ASN A 417 -15.62 -9.45 3.00
C ASN A 417 -16.63 -10.50 3.48
N SER A 418 -16.25 -11.37 4.42
CA SER A 418 -17.15 -12.36 5.00
C SER A 418 -18.31 -11.70 5.74
N VAL A 419 -18.04 -10.67 6.55
CA VAL A 419 -19.08 -9.83 7.22
C VAL A 419 -20.07 -9.27 6.19
N VAL A 420 -19.58 -8.72 5.08
CA VAL A 420 -20.42 -8.19 3.99
C VAL A 420 -21.24 -9.29 3.32
N THR A 421 -20.65 -10.47 3.08
CA THR A 421 -21.38 -11.59 2.47
C THR A 421 -22.46 -12.17 3.38
N GLU A 422 -22.22 -12.24 4.69
CA GLU A 422 -23.25 -12.65 5.66
C GLU A 422 -24.44 -11.68 5.63
N ARG A 423 -24.18 -10.37 5.56
CA ARG A 423 -25.21 -9.36 5.37
C ARG A 423 -25.99 -9.60 4.07
N LEU A 424 -25.32 -9.84 2.96
CA LEU A 424 -25.99 -10.10 1.67
C LEU A 424 -26.85 -11.36 1.76
N LYS A 425 -26.34 -12.44 2.38
CA LYS A 425 -27.09 -13.68 2.60
C LYS A 425 -28.34 -13.45 3.47
N ALA A 426 -28.23 -12.68 4.56
CA ALA A 426 -29.36 -12.36 5.43
C ALA A 426 -30.46 -11.54 4.72
N LYS A 427 -30.11 -10.75 3.69
CA LYS A 427 -31.06 -9.96 2.89
C LYS A 427 -31.53 -10.65 1.60
N THR A 428 -30.96 -11.79 1.23
CA THR A 428 -31.25 -12.46 -0.05
C THR A 428 -32.12 -13.70 0.17
N ARG A 429 -33.32 -13.73 -0.43
CA ARG A 429 -34.18 -14.91 -0.41
C ARG A 429 -33.59 -15.99 -1.33
N ILE A 430 -33.05 -17.06 -0.75
CA ILE A 430 -32.51 -18.20 -1.49
C ILE A 430 -33.64 -19.20 -1.77
N ILE A 431 -33.96 -19.39 -3.05
CA ILE A 431 -35.14 -20.16 -3.52
C ILE A 431 -34.87 -21.68 -3.53
N SER A 432 -33.62 -22.11 -3.67
CA SER A 432 -33.19 -23.49 -3.41
C SER A 432 -31.67 -23.52 -3.22
N LYS A 433 -31.17 -24.32 -2.27
CA LYS A 433 -29.76 -24.74 -2.22
C LYS A 433 -29.72 -26.20 -2.68
N GLY A 434 -28.94 -26.49 -3.72
CA GLY A 434 -28.58 -27.85 -4.06
C GLY A 434 -27.86 -28.52 -2.87
N ALA A 435 -27.89 -29.85 -2.81
CA ALA A 435 -27.26 -30.61 -1.73
C ALA A 435 -25.76 -30.28 -1.63
N THR A 436 -25.39 -29.52 -0.61
CA THR A 436 -23.99 -29.23 -0.28
C THR A 436 -23.34 -30.52 0.22
N ALA A 437 -22.22 -30.91 -0.39
CA ALA A 437 -21.40 -32.01 0.10
C ALA A 437 -21.10 -31.79 1.59
N VAL A 438 -21.44 -32.77 2.43
CA VAL A 438 -21.16 -32.73 3.86
C VAL A 438 -19.64 -32.81 4.02
N ALA A 439 -19.01 -31.67 4.34
CA ALA A 439 -17.59 -31.63 4.64
C ALA A 439 -17.33 -32.51 5.87
N THR A 440 -16.37 -33.43 5.77
CA THR A 440 -15.94 -34.24 6.91
C THR A 440 -15.35 -33.33 7.99
N PRO A 441 -15.84 -33.36 9.24
CA PRO A 441 -15.31 -32.53 10.30
C PRO A 441 -13.85 -32.91 10.58
N THR A 442 -12.93 -31.97 10.38
CA THR A 442 -11.51 -32.13 10.70
C THR A 442 -11.21 -31.45 12.03
N GLU A 443 -10.41 -32.11 12.86
CA GLU A 443 -9.97 -31.55 14.14
C GLU A 443 -9.14 -30.28 13.94
N ASN A 444 -9.45 -29.24 14.72
CA ASN A 444 -8.69 -28.00 14.72
C ASN A 444 -7.43 -28.17 15.58
N ARG A 445 -6.27 -28.31 14.93
CA ARG A 445 -4.96 -28.48 15.60
C ARG A 445 -4.55 -27.26 16.42
N PHE A 446 -5.18 -26.10 16.20
CA PHE A 446 -4.92 -24.88 16.96
C PHE A 446 -5.57 -24.90 18.36
N SER A 447 -6.61 -25.71 18.60
CA SER A 447 -7.41 -25.68 19.82
C SER A 447 -6.59 -25.77 21.12
N ASP A 448 -5.61 -26.68 21.15
CA ASP A 448 -4.81 -26.92 22.35
C ASP A 448 -3.79 -25.82 22.63
N VAL A 449 -3.34 -25.15 21.57
CA VAL A 449 -2.23 -24.18 21.61
C VAL A 449 -2.68 -22.73 21.57
N ALA A 450 -3.96 -22.46 21.29
CA ALA A 450 -4.50 -21.10 21.12
C ALA A 450 -4.13 -20.13 22.26
N GLY A 451 -4.15 -20.60 23.51
CA GLY A 451 -3.81 -19.77 24.67
C GLY A 451 -2.38 -19.22 24.66
N PHE A 452 -1.41 -19.96 24.11
CA PHE A 452 -0.01 -19.54 24.02
C PHE A 452 0.20 -18.43 22.97
N PHE A 453 -0.65 -18.38 21.95
CA PHE A 453 -0.61 -17.33 20.92
C PHE A 453 -1.34 -16.06 21.36
N PHE A 454 -2.31 -16.19 22.26
CA PHE A 454 -3.29 -15.13 22.55
C PHE A 454 -2.99 -14.35 23.83
N TYR A 455 -2.98 -15.02 24.99
CA TYR A 455 -2.93 -14.34 26.28
C TYR A 455 -1.62 -13.58 26.56
N PRO A 456 -0.42 -14.12 26.22
CA PRO A 456 0.82 -13.38 26.44
C PRO A 456 0.87 -12.03 25.72
N LEU A 457 0.29 -11.95 24.51
CA LEU A 457 0.22 -10.75 23.68
C LEU A 457 -0.70 -9.65 24.25
N MET A 458 -1.58 -9.98 25.19
CA MET A 458 -2.49 -9.02 25.82
C MET A 458 -1.98 -8.58 27.21
N ARG A 459 -0.87 -9.13 27.69
CA ARG A 459 -0.49 -9.00 29.11
C ARG A 459 0.16 -7.66 29.45
N TYR A 460 0.94 -7.09 28.55
CA TYR A 460 1.82 -5.96 28.82
C TYR A 460 1.61 -4.78 27.88
N TYR A 461 0.43 -4.69 27.26
CA TYR A 461 0.11 -3.65 26.28
C TYR A 461 0.10 -2.23 26.86
N ASP A 462 -0.10 -2.11 28.17
CA ASP A 462 -0.19 -0.85 28.93
C ASP A 462 1.16 -0.41 29.52
N ARG A 463 2.20 -1.25 29.42
CA ARG A 463 3.53 -0.92 29.92
C ARG A 463 4.24 0.04 28.99
N LYS A 464 4.63 1.19 29.53
CA LYS A 464 5.51 2.13 28.85
C LYS A 464 6.97 1.77 29.11
N GLU A 465 7.64 1.21 28.11
CA GLU A 465 9.09 1.14 28.10
C GLU A 465 9.67 2.39 27.41
N ASN A 466 10.88 2.81 27.76
CA ASN A 466 11.48 4.07 27.26
C ASN A 466 11.58 4.15 25.72
N THR A 467 11.43 3.03 25.01
CA THR A 467 11.57 2.92 23.55
C THR A 467 10.44 2.12 22.90
N PHE A 468 9.37 1.78 23.64
CA PHE A 468 8.23 1.05 23.11
C PHE A 468 6.96 1.44 23.87
N ASP A 469 6.09 2.19 23.22
CA ASP A 469 4.86 2.76 23.79
C ASP A 469 3.66 2.46 22.88
N LEU A 470 3.04 1.29 23.09
CA LEU A 470 1.92 0.80 22.29
C LEU A 470 0.68 1.72 22.34
N LEU A 471 0.44 2.37 23.48
CA LEU A 471 -0.71 3.28 23.67
C LEU A 471 -0.42 4.72 23.20
N GLY A 472 0.85 5.03 22.90
CA GLY A 472 1.31 6.34 22.47
C GLY A 472 1.80 6.33 21.03
N GLU A 473 3.13 6.46 20.88
CA GLU A 473 3.78 6.67 19.58
C GLU A 473 3.70 5.42 18.67
N ASP A 474 3.73 4.21 19.25
CA ASP A 474 3.73 2.94 18.52
C ASP A 474 2.32 2.37 18.30
N SER A 475 1.30 3.23 18.25
CA SER A 475 -0.10 2.84 18.08
C SER A 475 -0.37 2.02 16.80
N PHE A 476 0.47 2.12 15.77
CA PHE A 476 0.38 1.26 14.58
C PHE A 476 0.78 -0.19 14.86
N VAL A 477 1.72 -0.42 15.79
CA VAL A 477 2.06 -1.77 16.26
C VAL A 477 0.91 -2.32 17.08
N LEU A 478 0.27 -1.47 17.90
CA LEU A 478 -0.98 -1.83 18.60
C LEU A 478 -2.11 -2.19 17.63
N THR A 479 -2.30 -1.42 16.55
CA THR A 479 -3.23 -1.76 15.48
C THR A 479 -2.94 -3.16 14.91
N ARG A 480 -1.67 -3.45 14.59
CA ARG A 480 -1.27 -4.78 14.08
C ARG A 480 -1.48 -5.88 15.12
N LEU A 481 -1.23 -5.60 16.38
CA LEU A 481 -1.47 -6.51 17.51
C LEU A 481 -2.95 -6.88 17.61
N ILE A 482 -3.85 -5.90 17.55
CA ILE A 482 -5.30 -6.13 17.59
C ILE A 482 -5.76 -6.97 16.39
N TYR A 483 -5.28 -6.67 15.18
CA TYR A 483 -5.57 -7.48 13.99
C TYR A 483 -5.10 -8.93 14.15
N THR A 484 -3.89 -9.12 14.70
CA THR A 484 -3.30 -10.44 14.96
C THR A 484 -4.12 -11.22 15.98
N LEU A 485 -4.50 -10.60 17.10
CA LEU A 485 -5.37 -11.20 18.11
C LEU A 485 -6.74 -11.57 17.51
N GLY A 486 -7.31 -10.72 16.65
CA GLY A 486 -8.52 -11.05 15.89
C GLY A 486 -8.34 -12.30 15.02
N ILE A 487 -7.27 -12.39 14.24
CA ILE A 487 -6.99 -13.58 13.41
C ILE A 487 -6.79 -14.83 14.27
N VAL A 488 -6.14 -14.71 15.43
CA VAL A 488 -5.97 -15.81 16.38
C VAL A 488 -7.31 -16.26 16.96
N GLN A 489 -8.21 -15.32 17.30
CA GLN A 489 -9.58 -15.61 17.74
C GLN A 489 -10.37 -16.32 16.63
N ASP A 490 -10.25 -15.88 15.38
CA ASP A 490 -10.86 -16.52 14.20
C ASP A 490 -10.32 -17.94 13.98
N SER A 491 -9.02 -18.14 14.15
CA SER A 491 -8.37 -19.45 14.07
C SER A 491 -8.83 -20.39 15.20
N ALA A 492 -9.24 -19.83 16.34
CA ALA A 492 -9.81 -20.56 17.47
C ALA A 492 -11.33 -20.77 17.35
N ALA A 493 -11.97 -20.45 16.22
CA ALA A 493 -13.39 -20.68 16.02
C ALA A 493 -13.77 -22.15 16.33
N ASN A 494 -14.88 -22.34 17.02
CA ASN A 494 -15.40 -23.64 17.48
C ASN A 494 -14.51 -24.39 18.50
N CYS A 495 -13.45 -23.77 19.02
CA CYS A 495 -12.67 -24.37 20.11
C CYS A 495 -13.34 -24.09 21.47
N PRO A 496 -13.26 -25.00 22.46
CA PRO A 496 -13.86 -24.78 23.79
C PRO A 496 -13.36 -23.52 24.49
N LYS A 497 -12.10 -23.12 24.24
CA LYS A 497 -11.48 -21.91 24.81
C LYS A 497 -11.92 -20.61 24.14
N SER A 498 -12.55 -20.68 22.96
CA SER A 498 -12.89 -19.50 22.14
C SER A 498 -13.79 -18.50 22.87
N VAL A 499 -14.74 -18.99 23.67
CA VAL A 499 -15.66 -18.15 24.46
C VAL A 499 -14.91 -17.35 25.51
N HIS A 500 -14.04 -18.02 26.29
CA HIS A 500 -13.25 -17.33 27.31
C HIS A 500 -12.21 -16.38 26.69
N MET A 501 -11.61 -16.77 25.56
CA MET A 501 -10.74 -15.87 24.79
C MET A 501 -11.48 -14.61 24.33
N ALA A 502 -12.71 -14.75 23.81
CA ALA A 502 -13.54 -13.61 23.39
C ALA A 502 -13.87 -12.68 24.55
N HIS A 503 -14.25 -13.21 25.72
CA HIS A 503 -14.50 -12.40 26.92
C HIS A 503 -13.27 -11.54 27.27
N CYS A 504 -12.10 -12.16 27.45
CA CYS A 504 -10.86 -11.43 27.72
C CYS A 504 -10.53 -10.42 26.61
N PHE A 505 -10.85 -10.77 25.35
CA PHE A 505 -10.62 -9.87 24.23
C PHE A 505 -11.51 -8.64 24.31
N MET A 506 -12.80 -8.79 24.63
CA MET A 506 -13.73 -7.67 24.79
C MET A 506 -13.28 -6.74 25.92
N GLU A 507 -12.82 -7.27 27.05
CA GLU A 507 -12.25 -6.46 28.14
C GLU A 507 -11.05 -5.63 27.66
N PHE A 508 -10.12 -6.27 26.94
CA PHE A 508 -8.95 -5.59 26.36
C PHE A 508 -9.36 -4.51 25.34
N LEU A 509 -10.30 -4.81 24.44
CA LEU A 509 -10.80 -3.86 23.45
C LEU A 509 -11.53 -2.68 24.11
N SER A 510 -12.20 -2.90 25.23
CA SER A 510 -12.91 -1.86 25.97
C SER A 510 -11.95 -0.76 26.45
N ALA A 511 -10.72 -1.11 26.81
CA ALA A 511 -9.67 -0.14 27.17
C ALA A 511 -9.20 0.72 25.99
N LEU A 512 -9.41 0.26 24.74
CA LEU A 512 -8.87 0.88 23.52
C LEU A 512 -9.95 1.58 22.68
N LYS A 513 -11.23 1.45 23.04
CA LYS A 513 -12.38 1.90 22.24
C LYS A 513 -12.43 3.42 21.99
N TYR A 514 -11.80 4.23 22.84
CA TYR A 514 -11.72 5.69 22.71
C TYR A 514 -10.32 6.20 22.29
N HIS A 515 -9.51 5.35 21.67
CA HIS A 515 -8.17 5.73 21.26
C HIS A 515 -8.17 6.91 20.27
N THR A 516 -7.18 7.80 20.37
CA THR A 516 -7.05 9.02 19.54
C THR A 516 -6.89 8.69 18.06
N GLU A 517 -6.06 7.70 17.76
CA GLU A 517 -5.79 7.25 16.40
C GLU A 517 -6.93 6.40 15.80
N ALA A 518 -7.36 6.78 14.59
CA ALA A 518 -8.48 6.13 13.90
C ALA A 518 -8.15 4.69 13.49
N CYS A 519 -6.89 4.37 13.18
CA CYS A 519 -6.46 3.02 12.82
C CYS A 519 -6.61 2.02 13.99
N VAL A 520 -6.45 2.47 15.24
CA VAL A 520 -6.69 1.64 16.43
C VAL A 520 -8.19 1.39 16.59
N ARG A 521 -9.02 2.43 16.49
CA ARG A 521 -10.48 2.28 16.54
C ARG A 521 -11.01 1.38 15.42
N ASP A 522 -10.45 1.50 14.22
CA ASP A 522 -10.73 0.62 13.08
C ASP A 522 -10.40 -0.86 13.37
N ALA A 523 -9.27 -1.13 14.01
CA ALA A 523 -8.88 -2.48 14.43
C ALA A 523 -9.77 -3.01 15.55
N VAL A 524 -10.22 -2.17 16.48
CA VAL A 524 -11.20 -2.55 17.51
C VAL A 524 -12.51 -2.98 16.86
N LEU A 525 -13.01 -2.23 15.87
CA LEU A 525 -14.22 -2.59 15.13
C LEU A 525 -14.06 -3.92 14.37
N PHE A 526 -12.89 -4.15 13.78
CA PHE A 526 -12.54 -5.45 13.18
C PHE A 526 -12.60 -6.58 14.21
N ALA A 527 -11.92 -6.42 15.33
CA ALA A 527 -11.85 -7.44 16.36
C ALA A 527 -13.24 -7.78 16.94
N LEU A 528 -14.09 -6.77 17.16
CA LEU A 528 -15.49 -6.99 17.56
C LEU A 528 -16.27 -7.76 16.50
N SER A 529 -16.08 -7.45 15.21
CA SER A 529 -16.72 -8.21 14.13
C SER A 529 -16.32 -9.69 14.13
N VAL A 530 -15.04 -9.97 14.41
CA VAL A 530 -14.53 -11.34 14.51
C VAL A 530 -15.17 -12.08 15.68
N ILE A 531 -15.25 -11.46 16.86
CA ILE A 531 -15.86 -12.08 18.05
C ILE A 531 -17.32 -12.47 17.76
N LEU A 532 -18.09 -11.57 17.14
CA LEU A 532 -19.51 -11.80 16.82
C LEU A 532 -19.75 -12.89 15.75
N ILE A 533 -18.75 -13.19 14.92
CA ILE A 533 -18.83 -14.27 13.92
C ILE A 533 -18.36 -15.60 14.52
N THR A 534 -17.31 -15.56 15.33
CA THR A 534 -16.60 -16.75 15.81
C THR A 534 -17.27 -17.41 17.02
N VAL A 535 -17.90 -16.60 17.87
CA VAL A 535 -18.55 -17.08 19.10
C VAL A 535 -20.07 -17.03 18.94
N PRO A 536 -20.80 -18.13 19.22
CA PRO A 536 -22.26 -18.12 19.23
C PRO A 536 -22.81 -17.05 20.18
N ILE A 537 -23.70 -16.20 19.68
CA ILE A 537 -24.24 -15.07 20.44
C ILE A 537 -25.00 -15.49 21.70
N GLY A 538 -25.61 -16.68 21.73
CA GLY A 538 -26.26 -17.20 22.94
C GLY A 538 -25.29 -17.41 24.11
N LEU A 539 -24.03 -17.76 23.83
CA LEU A 539 -22.98 -17.91 24.85
C LEU A 539 -22.41 -16.56 25.30
N LEU A 540 -22.36 -15.58 24.38
CA LEU A 540 -21.99 -14.21 24.73
C LEU A 540 -23.08 -13.55 25.59
N LEU A 541 -24.36 -13.75 25.24
CA LEU A 541 -25.48 -13.21 26.02
C LEU A 541 -25.57 -13.81 27.43
N SER A 542 -25.17 -15.08 27.63
CA SER A 542 -25.22 -15.69 28.97
C SER A 542 -24.12 -15.20 29.89
N ASN A 543 -22.96 -14.81 29.34
CA ASN A 543 -21.77 -14.49 30.13
C ASN A 543 -21.47 -12.99 30.18
N ASP A 544 -21.74 -12.27 29.07
CA ASP A 544 -21.20 -10.94 28.79
C ASP A 544 -22.31 -9.95 28.33
N GLU A 545 -23.53 -10.10 28.85
CA GLU A 545 -24.68 -9.28 28.45
C GLU A 545 -24.42 -7.77 28.64
N GLN A 546 -23.84 -7.41 29.77
CA GLN A 546 -23.57 -6.02 30.12
C GLN A 546 -22.54 -5.39 29.16
N GLU A 547 -21.46 -6.12 28.87
CA GLU A 547 -20.42 -5.72 27.94
C GLU A 547 -20.99 -5.54 26.52
N LEU A 548 -21.88 -6.42 26.09
CA LEU A 548 -22.56 -6.29 24.79
C LEU A 548 -23.46 -5.05 24.72
N VAL A 549 -24.15 -4.69 25.80
CA VAL A 549 -24.93 -3.45 25.88
C VAL A 549 -24.03 -2.24 25.76
N GLU A 550 -22.91 -2.21 26.48
CA GLU A 550 -21.92 -1.12 26.39
C GLU A 550 -21.29 -1.01 25.00
N ILE A 551 -20.96 -2.14 24.38
CA ILE A 551 -20.45 -2.19 23.00
C ILE A 551 -21.50 -1.63 22.04
N ARG A 552 -22.77 -2.00 22.20
CA ARG A 552 -23.87 -1.49 21.37
C ARG A 552 -24.00 0.03 21.48
N GLU A 553 -23.99 0.57 22.69
CA GLU A 553 -24.04 2.03 22.92
C GLU A 553 -22.82 2.74 22.34
N TRP A 554 -21.63 2.16 22.52
CA TRP A 554 -20.40 2.70 21.94
C TRP A 554 -20.43 2.69 20.41
N LEU A 555 -20.91 1.62 19.78
CA LEU A 555 -21.05 1.56 18.32
C LEU A 555 -21.99 2.66 17.80
N GLN A 556 -23.10 2.95 18.50
CA GLN A 556 -23.99 4.06 18.16
C GLN A 556 -23.27 5.41 18.27
N TYR A 557 -22.50 5.61 19.35
CA TYR A 557 -21.68 6.82 19.52
C TYR A 557 -20.68 7.00 18.38
N VAL A 558 -19.97 5.94 17.96
CA VAL A 558 -19.00 6.00 16.85
C VAL A 558 -19.68 6.39 15.54
N ILE A 559 -20.86 5.83 15.24
CA ILE A 559 -21.61 6.16 14.02
C ILE A 559 -21.98 7.65 13.97
N GLU A 560 -22.36 8.24 15.10
CA GLU A 560 -22.81 9.63 15.17
C GLU A 560 -21.66 10.64 15.27
N ARG A 561 -20.58 10.31 15.99
CA ARG A 561 -19.60 11.29 16.49
C ARG A 561 -18.17 11.07 16.01
N ASP A 562 -17.82 9.92 15.41
CA ASP A 562 -16.42 9.65 15.03
C ASP A 562 -15.96 10.54 13.87
N PRO A 563 -14.73 11.11 13.91
CA PRO A 563 -14.21 11.91 12.80
C PRO A 563 -13.93 11.10 11.52
N SER A 564 -13.67 9.78 11.63
CA SER A 564 -13.35 8.92 10.50
C SER A 564 -14.59 8.27 9.90
N ASP A 565 -14.84 8.53 8.62
CA ASP A 565 -15.97 7.90 7.90
C ASP A 565 -15.81 6.40 7.72
N VAL A 566 -14.57 5.89 7.69
CA VAL A 566 -14.27 4.45 7.67
C VAL A 566 -14.73 3.79 8.98
N CYS A 567 -14.41 4.42 10.12
CA CYS A 567 -14.85 3.94 11.44
C CYS A 567 -16.37 4.00 11.57
N LYS A 568 -17.02 5.09 11.14
CA LYS A 568 -18.49 5.19 11.12
C LYS A 568 -19.14 4.07 10.31
N LEU A 569 -18.64 3.82 9.11
CA LEU A 569 -19.20 2.80 8.22
C LEU A 569 -19.02 1.39 8.79
N LYS A 570 -17.84 1.06 9.30
CA LYS A 570 -17.59 -0.22 9.96
C LYS A 570 -18.40 -0.38 11.24
N ALA A 571 -18.51 0.66 12.07
CA ALA A 571 -19.34 0.63 13.28
C ALA A 571 -20.81 0.36 12.96
N ALA A 572 -21.36 0.99 11.92
CA ALA A 572 -22.72 0.71 11.45
C ALA A 572 -22.89 -0.76 11.02
N GLN A 573 -21.89 -1.34 10.37
CA GLN A 573 -21.91 -2.74 9.97
C GLN A 573 -21.83 -3.70 11.15
N VAL A 574 -20.92 -3.45 12.10
CA VAL A 574 -20.76 -4.26 13.32
C VAL A 574 -22.01 -4.19 14.18
N LEU A 575 -22.62 -3.00 14.32
CA LEU A 575 -23.89 -2.83 15.04
C LEU A 575 -25.02 -3.63 14.37
N GLN A 576 -25.09 -3.60 13.03
CA GLN A 576 -26.08 -4.37 12.30
C GLN A 576 -25.85 -5.88 12.47
N LEU A 577 -24.60 -6.34 12.46
CA LEU A 577 -24.24 -7.74 12.71
C LEU A 577 -24.69 -8.16 14.10
N LEU A 578 -24.36 -7.39 15.14
CA LEU A 578 -24.77 -7.63 16.52
C LEU A 578 -26.30 -7.77 16.63
N CYS A 579 -27.05 -6.79 16.14
CA CYS A 579 -28.52 -6.83 16.16
C CYS A 579 -29.07 -8.05 15.40
N SER A 580 -28.47 -8.40 14.25
CA SER A 580 -28.92 -9.56 13.46
C SER A 580 -28.68 -10.90 14.16
N GLN A 581 -27.58 -11.04 14.92
CA GLN A 581 -27.28 -12.25 15.67
C GLN A 581 -28.20 -12.35 16.89
N VAL A 582 -28.39 -11.26 17.65
CA VAL A 582 -29.30 -11.22 18.80
C VAL A 582 -30.74 -11.56 18.39
N ASN A 583 -31.23 -11.02 17.27
CA ASN A 583 -32.58 -11.30 16.77
C ASN A 583 -32.80 -12.76 16.34
N LYS A 584 -31.73 -13.53 16.01
CA LYS A 584 -31.85 -14.96 15.70
C LYS A 584 -32.12 -15.80 16.95
N GLU A 585 -31.49 -15.47 18.07
CA GLU A 585 -31.65 -16.17 19.35
C GLU A 585 -32.89 -15.71 20.13
N LEU A 586 -33.18 -14.40 20.08
CA LEU A 586 -34.34 -13.77 20.72
C LEU A 586 -35.23 -13.13 19.65
N PRO A 587 -36.00 -13.90 18.88
CA PRO A 587 -36.92 -13.35 17.91
C PRO A 587 -37.98 -12.52 18.65
N VAL A 588 -37.89 -11.20 18.51
CA VAL A 588 -38.94 -10.30 18.98
C VAL A 588 -40.20 -10.65 18.20
N PRO A 589 -41.32 -11.00 18.86
CA PRO A 589 -42.55 -11.29 18.14
C PRO A 589 -43.00 -10.02 17.41
N ASP A 590 -43.17 -10.12 16.09
CA ASP A 590 -43.76 -9.06 15.27
C ASP A 590 -45.07 -8.61 15.92
N LYS A 591 -45.11 -7.35 16.37
CA LYS A 591 -46.32 -6.65 16.80
C LYS A 591 -46.61 -5.49 15.87
#